data_AF-A0A0S7WN86-F1
#
_entry.id   AF-A0A0S7WN86-F1
#
_cell.length_a   1.000
_cell.length_b   1.000
_cell.length_c   1.000
_cell.angle_alpha   90.00
_cell.angle_beta   90.00
_cell.angle_gamma   90.00
#
_symmetry.space_group_name_H-M   'P 1'
#
loop_
_entity.id
_entity.type
_entity.pdbx_description
1 polymer ?
#
loop_
_entity_poly.entity_id
_entity_poly.type
_entity_poly.pdbx_seq_one_letter_code
_entity_poly.pdbx_strand_id
1 'polypeptide(L)'
;FAADIGFEKFWNVKCRLSGLKPHVSVLTTTIRALKMHGGGPRVVAGIPLPEEYNKEDLALLEKGLSNMVHHINVIRTSGINPVVCINAFHTDTKDEIAMVRKAAEEAGARCAVSTHWANGGDGALELADTVMEACETDSEFNFLYPLEMKIRERVEKIAKVVYGADGVSWNPDAEEKAKTLEKDAKYDDYATMMVKTHLSLTHDPATKGVPKGWNLPIRDVLIYSGAKFLCPCAGTISLMPGTSSDPAFRKVDVDTKTGKVMGLF
;
A
#
# COMPACT_ATOMS: atom_id res chain seq x y z
N PHE A 1 1.31 0.58 4.88
CA PHE A 1 1.56 0.78 3.42
C PHE A 1 0.44 0.10 2.65
N ALA A 2 0.28 0.40 1.36
CA ALA A 2 -0.82 -0.12 0.54
C ALA A 2 -0.40 -1.35 -0.28
N ALA A 3 -1.19 -1.67 -1.31
CA ALA A 3 -0.98 -2.87 -2.11
C ALA A 3 0.28 -2.79 -3.01
N ASP A 4 0.78 -1.60 -3.29
CA ASP A 4 2.01 -1.38 -4.07
C ASP A 4 3.27 -1.86 -3.33
N ILE A 5 3.28 -1.81 -1.99
CA ILE A 5 4.44 -2.24 -1.20
C ILE A 5 4.11 -3.46 -0.33
N GLY A 6 3.07 -3.34 0.51
CA GLY A 6 2.77 -4.36 1.51
C GLY A 6 2.26 -5.64 0.87
N PHE A 7 1.25 -5.52 0.00
CA PHE A 7 0.69 -6.65 -0.73
C PHE A 7 1.70 -7.22 -1.73
N GLU A 8 2.42 -6.40 -2.51
CA GLU A 8 3.45 -6.89 -3.44
C GLU A 8 4.49 -7.77 -2.74
N LYS A 9 4.99 -7.37 -1.56
CA LYS A 9 5.94 -8.16 -0.77
C LYS A 9 5.29 -9.40 -0.16
N PHE A 10 4.05 -9.28 0.32
CA PHE A 10 3.30 -10.42 0.80
C PHE A 10 3.13 -11.48 -0.31
N TRP A 11 2.74 -11.03 -1.50
CA TRP A 11 2.52 -11.80 -2.71
C TRP A 11 3.80 -12.46 -3.23
N ASN A 12 4.86 -11.69 -3.50
CA ASN A 12 6.05 -12.21 -4.20
C ASN A 12 7.11 -12.81 -3.27
N VAL A 13 7.05 -12.50 -1.97
CA VAL A 13 8.04 -12.96 -0.98
C VAL A 13 7.41 -13.87 0.07
N LYS A 14 6.43 -13.40 0.85
CA LYS A 14 5.88 -14.20 1.96
C LYS A 14 5.14 -15.44 1.46
N CYS A 15 4.26 -15.33 0.47
CA CYS A 15 3.56 -16.47 -0.11
C CYS A 15 4.55 -17.46 -0.75
N ARG A 16 5.62 -16.96 -1.37
CA ARG A 16 6.68 -17.80 -1.94
C ARG A 16 7.43 -18.61 -0.88
N LEU A 17 7.84 -17.95 0.21
CA LEU A 17 8.59 -18.60 1.28
C LEU A 17 7.73 -19.56 2.11
N SER A 18 6.44 -19.27 2.26
CA SER A 18 5.51 -20.10 3.06
C SER A 18 4.81 -21.19 2.26
N GLY A 19 4.74 -21.08 0.93
CA GLY A 19 3.93 -21.94 0.08
C GLY A 19 2.42 -21.68 0.17
N LEU A 20 1.99 -20.70 0.97
CA LEU A 20 0.57 -20.38 1.16
C LEU A 20 0.02 -19.57 -0.02
N LYS A 21 -1.21 -19.92 -0.43
CA LYS A 21 -1.95 -19.24 -1.50
C LYS A 21 -3.18 -18.55 -0.89
N PRO A 22 -3.25 -17.21 -0.92
CA PRO A 22 -4.39 -16.47 -0.39
C PRO A 22 -5.60 -16.53 -1.34
N HIS A 23 -6.80 -16.70 -0.81
CA HIS A 23 -8.04 -16.68 -1.58
C HIS A 23 -8.53 -15.24 -1.84
N VAL A 24 -8.49 -14.40 -0.80
CA VAL A 24 -9.05 -13.04 -0.80
C VAL A 24 -8.04 -12.04 -0.26
N SER A 25 -8.05 -10.83 -0.81
CA SER A 25 -7.30 -9.68 -0.28
C SER A 25 -8.25 -8.51 -0.07
N VAL A 26 -8.37 -8.07 1.19
CA VAL A 26 -9.18 -6.91 1.56
C VAL A 26 -8.37 -5.62 1.37
N LEU A 27 -8.81 -4.76 0.45
CA LEU A 27 -8.29 -3.41 0.23
C LEU A 27 -9.11 -2.41 1.05
N THR A 28 -8.57 -1.96 2.18
CA THR A 28 -9.22 -0.93 2.99
C THR A 28 -9.02 0.46 2.39
N THR A 29 -10.09 1.24 2.29
CA THR A 29 -10.09 2.63 1.83
C THR A 29 -10.98 3.52 2.70
N THR A 30 -10.79 4.83 2.63
CA THR A 30 -11.69 5.83 3.22
C THR A 30 -11.99 6.90 2.18
N ILE A 31 -13.18 7.48 2.23
CA ILE A 31 -13.59 8.56 1.30
C ILE A 31 -12.63 9.76 1.38
N ARG A 32 -12.17 10.11 2.59
CA ARG A 32 -11.18 11.18 2.79
C ARG A 32 -9.82 10.89 2.15
N ALA A 33 -9.33 9.66 2.25
CA ALA A 33 -8.10 9.27 1.57
C ALA A 33 -8.25 9.35 0.06
N LEU A 34 -9.39 8.92 -0.49
CA LEU A 34 -9.66 9.02 -1.91
C LEU A 34 -9.72 10.48 -2.37
N LYS A 35 -10.40 11.38 -1.63
CA LYS A 35 -10.35 12.83 -1.89
C LYS A 35 -8.91 13.38 -1.90
N MET A 36 -8.05 12.92 -0.99
CA MET A 36 -6.63 13.31 -0.97
C MET A 36 -5.93 12.84 -2.27
N HIS A 37 -6.23 11.62 -2.72
CA HIS A 37 -5.72 11.10 -3.99
C HIS A 37 -6.29 11.83 -5.22
N GLY A 38 -7.45 12.48 -5.10
CA GLY A 38 -8.07 13.32 -6.12
C GLY A 38 -7.50 14.74 -6.24
N GLY A 39 -6.52 15.09 -5.40
CA GLY A 39 -5.86 16.41 -5.39
C GLY A 39 -6.30 17.33 -4.26
N GLY A 40 -6.86 16.76 -3.17
CA GLY A 40 -7.26 17.54 -2.00
C GLY A 40 -6.09 18.25 -1.32
N PRO A 41 -6.36 19.22 -0.41
CA PRO A 41 -5.31 20.02 0.21
C PRO A 41 -4.32 19.17 1.03
N ARG A 42 -3.06 19.61 1.11
CA ARG A 42 -2.00 18.83 1.76
C ARG A 42 -2.33 18.50 3.21
N VAL A 43 -2.29 17.21 3.56
CA VAL A 43 -2.41 16.72 4.94
C VAL A 43 -1.03 16.76 5.61
N VAL A 44 -0.95 17.37 6.80
CA VAL A 44 0.27 17.48 7.60
C VAL A 44 -0.01 16.92 8.99
N ALA A 45 0.86 16.01 9.45
CA ALA A 45 0.73 15.43 10.78
C ALA A 45 0.79 16.51 11.86
N GLY A 46 -0.15 16.45 12.82
CA GLY A 46 -0.27 17.43 13.90
C GLY A 46 -1.05 18.70 13.57
N ILE A 47 -1.50 18.87 12.32
CA ILE A 47 -2.37 19.99 11.90
C ILE A 47 -3.80 19.45 11.67
N PRO A 48 -4.86 20.19 12.05
CA PRO A 48 -6.23 19.81 11.73
C PRO A 48 -6.42 19.51 10.25
N LEU A 49 -7.28 18.53 9.95
CA LEU A 49 -7.61 18.20 8.57
C LEU A 49 -8.35 19.36 7.90
N PRO A 50 -7.99 19.73 6.66
CA PRO A 50 -8.75 20.66 5.83
C PRO A 50 -10.23 20.29 5.73
N GLU A 51 -11.11 21.29 5.62
CA GLU A 51 -12.57 21.09 5.65
C GLU A 51 -13.10 20.28 4.47
N GLU A 52 -12.40 20.29 3.33
CA GLU A 52 -12.69 19.53 2.12
C GLU A 52 -12.74 18.02 2.39
N TYR A 53 -12.04 17.56 3.44
CA TYR A 53 -12.09 16.17 3.87
C TYR A 53 -13.30 15.85 4.75
N ASN A 54 -13.97 16.85 5.33
CA ASN A 54 -15.10 16.66 6.23
C ASN A 54 -16.45 17.06 5.60
N LYS A 55 -16.44 17.52 4.35
CA LYS A 55 -17.62 17.88 3.56
C LYS A 55 -17.73 16.98 2.34
N GLU A 56 -18.94 16.79 1.85
CA GLU A 56 -19.17 16.08 0.60
C GLU A 56 -18.46 16.79 -0.56
N ASP A 57 -17.67 16.04 -1.34
CA ASP A 57 -17.10 16.52 -2.60
C ASP A 57 -16.93 15.35 -3.58
N LEU A 58 -18.01 15.11 -4.36
CA LEU A 58 -18.06 14.02 -5.33
C LEU A 58 -17.04 14.20 -6.46
N ALA A 59 -16.76 15.42 -6.90
CA ALA A 59 -15.81 15.68 -7.98
C ALA A 59 -14.36 15.42 -7.55
N LEU A 60 -14.02 15.78 -6.31
CA LEU A 60 -12.72 15.48 -5.72
C LEU A 60 -12.56 13.99 -5.46
N LEU A 61 -13.61 13.35 -4.93
CA LEU A 61 -13.64 11.91 -4.71
C LEU A 61 -13.43 11.14 -6.02
N GLU A 62 -14.19 11.47 -7.08
CA GLU A 62 -14.14 10.81 -8.38
C GLU A 62 -12.72 10.75 -8.95
N LYS A 63 -11.98 11.87 -8.92
CA LYS A 63 -10.57 11.92 -9.36
C LYS A 63 -9.67 10.97 -8.57
N GLY A 64 -9.97 10.78 -7.30
CA GLY A 64 -9.24 9.92 -6.38
C GLY A 64 -9.48 8.43 -6.55
N LEU A 65 -10.63 8.03 -7.11
CA LEU A 65 -11.00 6.62 -7.29
C LEU A 65 -9.98 5.85 -8.12
N SER A 66 -9.32 6.53 -9.07
CA SER A 66 -8.26 5.95 -9.89
C SER A 66 -7.17 5.26 -9.06
N ASN A 67 -6.81 5.78 -7.88
CA ASN A 67 -5.82 5.18 -7.01
C ASN A 67 -6.30 3.83 -6.43
N MET A 68 -7.55 3.78 -5.97
CA MET A 68 -8.17 2.53 -5.51
C MET A 68 -8.24 1.50 -6.62
N VAL A 69 -8.71 1.91 -7.81
CA VAL A 69 -8.81 1.05 -8.99
C VAL A 69 -7.44 0.49 -9.39
N HIS A 70 -6.38 1.30 -9.31
CA HIS A 70 -5.01 0.83 -9.54
C HIS A 70 -4.63 -0.28 -8.55
N HIS A 71 -4.90 -0.11 -7.26
CA HIS A 71 -4.61 -1.14 -6.26
C HIS A 71 -5.47 -2.40 -6.42
N ILE A 72 -6.74 -2.27 -6.82
CA ILE A 72 -7.59 -3.42 -7.21
C ILE A 72 -6.91 -4.20 -8.33
N ASN A 73 -6.45 -3.52 -9.38
CA ASN A 73 -5.80 -4.16 -10.53
C ASN A 73 -4.47 -4.85 -10.14
N VAL A 74 -3.70 -4.26 -9.23
CA VAL A 74 -2.50 -4.91 -8.67
C VAL A 74 -2.86 -6.23 -7.97
N ILE A 75 -3.91 -6.22 -7.15
CA ILE A 75 -4.38 -7.44 -6.47
C ILE A 75 -4.85 -8.48 -7.50
N ARG A 76 -5.66 -8.07 -8.48
CA ARG A 76 -6.17 -8.97 -9.53
C ARG A 76 -5.06 -9.56 -10.38
N THR A 77 -3.97 -8.82 -10.61
CA THR A 77 -2.79 -9.33 -11.35
C THR A 77 -2.17 -10.56 -10.67
N SER A 78 -2.30 -10.67 -9.35
CA SER A 78 -1.85 -11.86 -8.61
C SER A 78 -2.79 -13.07 -8.73
N GLY A 79 -4.00 -12.87 -9.28
CA GLY A 79 -5.07 -13.88 -9.30
C GLY A 79 -5.86 -14.00 -7.99
N ILE A 80 -5.57 -13.17 -6.98
CA ILE A 80 -6.32 -13.11 -5.72
C ILE A 80 -7.60 -12.28 -5.90
N ASN A 81 -8.69 -12.69 -5.27
CA ASN A 81 -9.97 -11.96 -5.30
C ASN A 81 -9.91 -10.70 -4.42
N PRO A 82 -10.05 -9.49 -4.99
CA PRO A 82 -10.10 -8.27 -4.21
C PRO A 82 -11.48 -8.05 -3.57
N VAL A 83 -11.48 -7.61 -2.31
CA VAL A 83 -12.65 -7.05 -1.63
C VAL A 83 -12.29 -5.64 -1.15
N VAL A 84 -13.05 -4.63 -1.55
CA VAL A 84 -12.88 -3.27 -1.04
C VAL A 84 -13.65 -3.12 0.26
N CYS A 85 -12.97 -2.67 1.31
CA CYS A 85 -13.60 -2.24 2.56
C CYS A 85 -13.61 -0.72 2.62
N ILE A 86 -14.79 -0.10 2.51
CA ILE A 86 -14.98 1.33 2.81
C ILE A 86 -15.08 1.46 4.33
N ASN A 87 -13.99 1.88 4.98
CA ASN A 87 -14.01 2.18 6.40
C ASN A 87 -14.71 3.53 6.61
N ALA A 88 -15.96 3.47 7.05
CA ALA A 88 -16.86 4.61 7.09
C ALA A 88 -16.50 5.59 8.21
N PHE A 89 -16.59 6.87 7.89
CA PHE A 89 -16.49 7.96 8.85
C PHE A 89 -17.83 8.69 8.97
N HIS A 90 -18.09 9.33 10.11
CA HIS A 90 -19.38 9.98 10.39
C HIS A 90 -19.70 11.17 9.46
N THR A 91 -18.71 11.71 8.75
CA THR A 91 -18.87 12.78 7.75
C THR A 91 -19.14 12.27 6.34
N ASP A 92 -18.96 10.97 6.11
CA ASP A 92 -19.09 10.39 4.77
C ASP A 92 -20.57 10.32 4.38
N THR A 93 -20.90 10.75 3.16
CA THR A 93 -22.29 10.76 2.69
C THR A 93 -22.67 9.46 1.97
N LYS A 94 -23.98 9.22 1.82
CA LYS A 94 -24.49 8.07 1.07
C LYS A 94 -24.05 8.11 -0.39
N ASP A 95 -23.96 9.28 -0.99
CA ASP A 95 -23.60 9.46 -2.40
C ASP A 95 -22.09 9.21 -2.61
N GLU A 96 -21.25 9.65 -1.69
CA GLU A 96 -19.82 9.32 -1.69
C GLU A 96 -19.58 7.81 -1.54
N ILE A 97 -20.29 7.17 -0.62
CA ILE A 97 -20.21 5.71 -0.41
C ILE A 97 -20.66 4.96 -1.67
N ALA A 98 -21.79 5.36 -2.27
CA ALA A 98 -22.32 4.74 -3.48
C ALA A 98 -21.35 4.89 -4.66
N MET A 99 -20.70 6.04 -4.80
CA MET A 99 -19.69 6.28 -5.85
C MET A 99 -18.48 5.35 -5.69
N VAL A 100 -17.95 5.19 -4.47
CA VAL A 100 -16.81 4.29 -4.21
C VAL A 100 -17.19 2.83 -4.47
N ARG A 101 -18.37 2.41 -4.00
CA ARG A 101 -18.89 1.06 -4.24
C ARG A 101 -18.98 0.75 -5.73
N LYS A 102 -19.64 1.63 -6.49
CA LYS A 102 -19.79 1.49 -7.94
C LYS A 102 -18.44 1.35 -8.64
N ALA A 103 -17.47 2.22 -8.33
CA ALA A 103 -16.16 2.17 -8.95
C ALA A 103 -15.35 0.91 -8.58
N ALA A 104 -15.50 0.39 -7.36
CA ALA A 104 -14.89 -0.88 -6.96
C ALA A 104 -15.48 -2.07 -7.73
N GLU A 105 -16.80 -2.12 -7.85
CA GLU A 105 -17.53 -3.17 -8.57
C GLU A 105 -17.23 -3.15 -10.07
N GLU A 106 -17.19 -1.96 -10.70
CA GLU A 106 -16.78 -1.78 -12.10
C GLU A 106 -15.32 -2.21 -12.34
N ALA A 107 -14.45 -2.06 -11.34
CA ALA A 107 -13.07 -2.55 -11.37
C ALA A 107 -12.94 -4.06 -11.09
N GLY A 108 -14.05 -4.76 -10.86
CA GLY A 108 -14.10 -6.21 -10.62
C GLY A 108 -13.75 -6.61 -9.19
N ALA A 109 -13.98 -5.73 -8.20
CA ALA A 109 -13.89 -6.05 -6.79
C ALA A 109 -15.27 -6.01 -6.13
N ARG A 110 -15.55 -6.96 -5.24
CA ARG A 110 -16.69 -6.81 -4.33
C ARG A 110 -16.39 -5.66 -3.36
N CYS A 111 -17.42 -5.03 -2.81
CA CYS A 111 -17.25 -3.89 -1.92
C CYS A 111 -18.18 -4.02 -0.71
N ALA A 112 -17.66 -3.66 0.46
CA ALA A 112 -18.42 -3.61 1.69
C ALA A 112 -18.15 -2.31 2.44
N VAL A 113 -19.19 -1.73 3.03
CA VAL A 113 -19.04 -0.64 4.00
C VAL A 113 -18.84 -1.24 5.38
N SER A 114 -17.95 -0.64 6.17
CA SER A 114 -17.75 -1.10 7.53
C SER A 114 -17.65 0.06 8.52
N THR A 115 -18.37 -0.09 9.63
CA THR A 115 -18.44 0.84 10.77
C THR A 115 -17.82 0.24 12.03
N HIS A 116 -16.93 -0.76 11.87
CA HIS A 116 -16.38 -1.56 12.96
C HIS A 116 -15.61 -0.77 14.01
N TRP A 117 -15.09 0.41 13.66
CA TRP A 117 -14.48 1.31 14.64
C TRP A 117 -15.49 1.80 15.69
N ALA A 118 -16.73 2.13 15.27
CA ALA A 118 -17.78 2.61 16.16
C ALA A 118 -18.61 1.47 16.76
N ASN A 119 -18.86 0.41 15.98
CA ASN A 119 -19.84 -0.62 16.29
C ASN A 119 -19.22 -2.02 16.52
N GLY A 120 -17.91 -2.12 16.68
CA GLY A 120 -17.22 -3.40 16.89
C GLY A 120 -17.48 -4.42 15.79
N GLY A 121 -17.65 -5.70 16.17
CA GLY A 121 -17.90 -6.79 15.22
C GLY A 121 -19.19 -6.62 14.42
N ASP A 122 -20.23 -6.07 15.03
CA ASP A 122 -21.53 -5.83 14.37
C ASP A 122 -21.40 -4.85 13.20
N GLY A 123 -20.47 -3.89 13.30
CA GLY A 123 -20.14 -2.96 12.23
C GLY A 123 -19.34 -3.57 11.06
N ALA A 124 -18.95 -4.84 11.14
CA ALA A 124 -18.18 -5.57 10.13
C ALA A 124 -18.95 -6.73 9.48
N LEU A 125 -20.23 -6.94 9.79
CA LEU A 125 -20.99 -8.08 9.25
C LEU A 125 -21.03 -8.08 7.71
N GLU A 126 -21.36 -6.95 7.08
CA GLU A 126 -21.34 -6.81 5.62
C GLU A 126 -19.97 -7.15 5.01
N LEU A 127 -18.88 -6.70 5.68
CA LEU A 127 -17.53 -7.02 5.25
C LEU A 127 -17.22 -8.51 5.38
N ALA A 128 -17.63 -9.14 6.49
CA ALA A 128 -17.43 -10.56 6.71
C ALA A 128 -18.17 -11.39 5.65
N ASP A 129 -19.44 -11.09 5.39
CA ASP A 129 -20.25 -11.76 4.36
C ASP A 129 -19.62 -11.60 2.98
N THR A 130 -19.21 -10.38 2.62
CA THR A 130 -18.56 -10.10 1.33
C THR A 130 -17.23 -10.85 1.17
N VAL A 131 -16.47 -11.01 2.26
CA VAL A 131 -15.23 -11.80 2.25
C VAL A 131 -15.52 -13.30 2.11
N MET A 132 -16.55 -13.81 2.80
CA MET A 132 -16.98 -15.21 2.67
C MET A 132 -17.40 -15.51 1.22
N GLU A 133 -18.23 -14.65 0.62
CA GLU A 133 -18.62 -14.78 -0.80
C GLU A 133 -17.42 -14.71 -1.75
N ALA A 134 -16.43 -13.85 -1.46
CA ALA A 134 -15.22 -13.77 -2.27
C ALA A 134 -14.35 -15.03 -2.17
N CYS A 135 -14.41 -15.76 -1.05
CA CYS A 135 -13.73 -17.05 -0.86
C CYS A 135 -14.39 -18.19 -1.65
N GLU A 136 -15.65 -18.07 -2.07
CA GLU A 136 -16.33 -19.07 -2.91
C GLU A 136 -15.85 -19.06 -4.36
N THR A 137 -15.21 -17.96 -4.79
CA THR A 137 -14.58 -17.86 -6.11
C THR A 137 -13.15 -18.38 -6.01
N ASP A 138 -12.77 -19.35 -6.84
CA ASP A 138 -11.39 -19.86 -6.85
C ASP A 138 -10.39 -18.76 -7.24
N SER A 139 -9.25 -18.71 -6.55
CA SER A 139 -8.15 -17.79 -6.88
C SER A 139 -7.13 -18.46 -7.80
N GLU A 140 -6.84 -17.86 -8.96
CA GLU A 140 -5.78 -18.31 -9.87
C GLU A 140 -4.42 -17.70 -9.51
N PHE A 141 -3.95 -18.00 -8.29
CA PHE A 141 -2.76 -17.37 -7.72
C PHE A 141 -1.48 -17.61 -8.54
N ASN A 142 -0.86 -16.53 -9.01
CA ASN A 142 0.38 -16.54 -9.78
C ASN A 142 1.35 -15.47 -9.28
N PHE A 143 2.66 -15.75 -9.25
CA PHE A 143 3.68 -14.75 -8.90
C PHE A 143 3.91 -13.75 -10.02
N LEU A 144 4.30 -12.52 -9.68
CA LEU A 144 4.57 -11.47 -10.68
C LEU A 144 5.74 -11.84 -11.59
N TYR A 145 6.75 -12.51 -11.04
CA TYR A 145 7.95 -12.93 -11.75
C TYR A 145 8.45 -14.29 -11.22
N PRO A 146 9.13 -15.08 -12.09
CA PRO A 146 9.90 -16.25 -11.66
C PRO A 146 11.18 -15.81 -10.91
N LEU A 147 11.74 -16.67 -10.04
CA LEU A 147 12.93 -16.31 -9.24
C LEU A 147 14.20 -16.21 -10.10
N GLU A 148 14.23 -16.98 -11.17
CA GLU A 148 15.31 -17.04 -12.16
C GLU A 148 15.49 -15.72 -12.92
N MET A 149 14.46 -14.85 -12.88
CA MET A 149 14.52 -13.52 -13.47
C MET A 149 15.57 -12.65 -12.76
N LYS A 150 16.45 -12.01 -13.53
CA LYS A 150 17.52 -11.18 -12.96
C LYS A 150 16.96 -9.93 -12.27
N ILE A 151 17.70 -9.41 -11.27
CA ILE A 151 17.16 -8.38 -10.38
C ILE A 151 16.70 -7.14 -11.14
N ARG A 152 17.43 -6.67 -12.16
CA ARG A 152 17.04 -5.46 -12.90
C ARG A 152 15.72 -5.68 -13.66
N GLU A 153 15.50 -6.85 -14.24
CA GLU A 153 14.24 -7.22 -14.89
C GLU A 153 13.08 -7.36 -13.89
N ARG A 154 13.33 -7.93 -12.70
CA ARG A 154 12.34 -7.99 -11.62
C ARG A 154 11.91 -6.58 -11.19
N VAL A 155 12.87 -5.68 -11.00
CA VAL A 155 12.62 -4.28 -10.62
C VAL A 155 11.82 -3.55 -11.70
N GLU A 156 12.19 -3.73 -12.98
CA GLU A 156 11.47 -3.19 -14.12
C GLU A 156 10.01 -3.68 -14.15
N LYS A 157 9.80 -4.98 -13.92
CA LYS A 157 8.46 -5.57 -13.90
C LYS A 157 7.62 -5.05 -12.73
N ILE A 158 8.19 -4.95 -11.53
CA ILE A 158 7.50 -4.34 -10.38
C ILE A 158 7.17 -2.88 -10.69
N ALA A 159 8.12 -2.11 -11.24
CA ALA A 159 7.89 -0.70 -11.55
C ALA A 159 6.75 -0.49 -12.54
N LYS A 160 6.71 -1.27 -13.62
CA LYS A 160 5.67 -1.17 -14.65
C LYS A 160 4.31 -1.67 -14.17
N VAL A 161 4.27 -2.86 -13.58
CA VAL A 161 3.00 -3.52 -13.25
C VAL A 161 2.41 -3.04 -11.94
N VAL A 162 3.24 -2.87 -10.91
CA VAL A 162 2.77 -2.53 -9.56
C VAL A 162 2.69 -1.03 -9.35
N TYR A 163 3.65 -0.26 -9.85
CA TYR A 163 3.69 1.20 -9.65
C TYR A 163 3.07 1.99 -10.81
N GLY A 164 3.03 1.41 -12.02
CA GLY A 164 2.60 2.13 -13.21
C GLY A 164 3.64 3.13 -13.74
N ALA A 165 4.93 2.87 -13.48
CA ALA A 165 6.05 3.61 -14.08
C ALA A 165 6.24 3.19 -15.54
N ASP A 166 6.85 4.07 -16.35
CA ASP A 166 7.21 3.75 -17.74
C ASP A 166 8.47 2.86 -17.81
N GLY A 167 9.27 2.87 -16.74
CA GLY A 167 10.49 2.08 -16.60
C GLY A 167 11.30 2.47 -15.36
N VAL A 168 12.56 2.03 -15.33
CA VAL A 168 13.47 2.24 -14.20
C VAL A 168 14.74 2.94 -14.68
N SER A 169 15.18 3.97 -13.95
CA SER A 169 16.48 4.61 -14.15
C SER A 169 17.43 4.22 -13.02
N TRP A 170 18.63 3.74 -13.36
CA TRP A 170 19.62 3.33 -12.38
C TRP A 170 20.73 4.37 -12.27
N ASN A 171 21.07 4.76 -11.05
CA ASN A 171 22.32 5.47 -10.81
C ASN A 171 23.51 4.57 -11.20
N PRO A 172 24.62 5.14 -11.70
CA PRO A 172 25.78 4.34 -12.16
C PRO A 172 26.25 3.30 -11.13
N ASP A 173 26.45 3.72 -9.88
CA ASP A 173 26.90 2.83 -8.79
C ASP A 173 25.89 1.72 -8.50
N ALA A 174 24.59 2.04 -8.54
CA ALA A 174 23.52 1.07 -8.32
C ALA A 174 23.44 0.06 -9.47
N GLU A 175 23.65 0.52 -10.71
CA GLU A 175 23.66 -0.33 -11.89
C GLU A 175 24.84 -1.29 -11.89
N GLU A 176 26.05 -0.82 -11.57
CA GLU A 176 27.24 -1.66 -11.45
C GLU A 176 27.09 -2.70 -10.35
N LYS A 177 26.55 -2.30 -9.19
CA LYS A 177 26.25 -3.20 -8.09
C LYS A 177 25.21 -4.25 -8.49
N ALA A 178 24.13 -3.86 -9.16
CA ALA A 178 23.12 -4.79 -9.67
C ALA A 178 23.71 -5.78 -10.69
N LYS A 179 24.55 -5.32 -11.63
CA LYS A 179 25.26 -6.19 -12.58
C LYS A 179 26.16 -7.20 -11.88
N THR A 180 26.82 -6.80 -10.79
CA THR A 180 27.66 -7.69 -9.99
C THR A 180 26.83 -8.76 -9.29
N LEU A 181 25.69 -8.37 -8.70
CA LEU A 181 24.76 -9.30 -8.07
C LEU A 181 24.18 -10.32 -9.06
N GLU A 182 23.88 -9.90 -10.30
CA GLU A 182 23.33 -10.79 -11.34
C GLU A 182 24.30 -11.87 -11.83
N LYS A 183 25.62 -11.63 -11.70
CA LYS A 183 26.69 -12.55 -12.12
C LYS A 183 27.03 -13.59 -11.07
N ASP A 184 26.72 -13.33 -9.81
CA ASP A 184 27.05 -14.22 -8.69
C ASP A 184 25.84 -15.10 -8.36
N ALA A 185 25.96 -16.39 -8.65
CA ALA A 185 24.92 -17.40 -8.43
C ALA A 185 24.48 -17.50 -6.96
N LYS A 186 25.28 -17.00 -6.01
CA LYS A 186 24.90 -16.90 -4.59
C LYS A 186 23.61 -16.11 -4.37
N TYR A 187 23.28 -15.16 -5.26
CA TYR A 187 22.11 -14.28 -5.10
C TYR A 187 20.90 -14.71 -5.94
N ASP A 188 20.98 -15.83 -6.68
CA ASP A 188 19.88 -16.28 -7.54
C ASP A 188 18.62 -16.64 -6.73
N ASP A 189 18.76 -17.07 -5.47
CA ASP A 189 17.63 -17.39 -4.58
C ASP A 189 17.18 -16.22 -3.70
N TYR A 190 17.73 -15.02 -3.88
CA TYR A 190 17.34 -13.85 -3.10
C TYR A 190 16.07 -13.20 -3.66
N ALA A 191 15.15 -12.81 -2.77
CA ALA A 191 13.95 -12.08 -3.14
C ALA A 191 14.22 -10.58 -3.35
N THR A 192 13.44 -9.94 -4.23
CA THR A 192 13.51 -8.50 -4.48
C THR A 192 12.56 -7.76 -3.53
N MET A 193 13.08 -6.81 -2.77
CA MET A 193 12.35 -6.05 -1.76
C MET A 193 12.46 -4.55 -2.04
N MET A 194 11.54 -4.03 -2.83
CA MET A 194 11.57 -2.62 -3.22
C MET A 194 11.48 -1.69 -2.02
N VAL A 195 12.32 -0.65 -2.00
CA VAL A 195 12.29 0.38 -0.97
C VAL A 195 12.01 1.74 -1.60
N LYS A 196 10.82 2.27 -1.36
CA LYS A 196 10.37 3.58 -1.84
C LYS A 196 9.43 4.22 -0.81
N THR A 197 9.07 5.48 -1.04
CA THR A 197 8.02 6.14 -0.26
C THR A 197 6.70 5.36 -0.35
N HIS A 198 5.94 5.34 0.73
CA HIS A 198 4.64 4.71 0.79
C HIS A 198 3.47 5.67 0.54
N LEU A 199 3.79 6.95 0.33
CA LEU A 199 2.80 8.03 0.23
C LEU A 199 2.33 8.29 -1.21
N SER A 200 2.88 7.56 -2.17
CA SER A 200 2.66 7.71 -3.61
C SER A 200 2.93 6.38 -4.30
N LEU A 201 2.37 6.14 -5.49
CA LEU A 201 2.81 5.05 -6.36
C LEU A 201 4.24 5.31 -6.89
N THR A 202 4.65 6.57 -6.99
CA THR A 202 6.01 6.96 -7.41
C THR A 202 7.03 6.88 -6.27
N HIS A 203 8.24 7.37 -6.54
CA HIS A 203 9.27 7.63 -5.56
C HIS A 203 9.10 8.97 -4.82
N ASP A 204 8.26 9.88 -5.33
CA ASP A 204 7.98 11.20 -4.74
C ASP A 204 6.72 11.14 -3.86
N PRO A 205 6.82 11.37 -2.54
CA PRO A 205 5.68 11.35 -1.62
C PRO A 205 4.60 12.40 -1.92
N ALA A 206 4.92 13.47 -2.63
CA ALA A 206 3.97 14.55 -2.93
C ALA A 206 3.02 14.18 -4.08
N THR A 207 3.41 13.29 -4.98
CA THR A 207 2.57 12.89 -6.12
C THR A 207 1.42 12.01 -5.65
N LYS A 208 0.17 12.35 -6.03
CA LYS A 208 -1.05 11.63 -5.66
C LYS A 208 -1.74 11.00 -6.89
N GLY A 209 -2.81 10.25 -6.65
CA GLY A 209 -3.55 9.56 -7.70
C GLY A 209 -2.77 8.42 -8.38
N VAL A 210 -2.84 8.36 -9.72
CA VAL A 210 -2.17 7.38 -10.59
C VAL A 210 -1.31 8.10 -11.64
N PRO A 211 -0.12 8.58 -11.26
CA PRO A 211 0.76 9.36 -12.14
C PRO A 211 1.28 8.54 -13.33
N LYS A 212 1.55 9.23 -14.44
CA LYS A 212 2.04 8.69 -15.73
C LYS A 212 3.28 9.46 -16.18
N GLY A 213 4.05 8.94 -17.14
CA GLY A 213 5.17 9.69 -17.71
C GLY A 213 6.41 9.74 -16.81
N TRP A 214 6.61 8.75 -15.94
CA TRP A 214 7.67 8.77 -14.93
C TRP A 214 8.44 7.46 -14.86
N ASN A 215 9.73 7.57 -14.53
CA ASN A 215 10.61 6.43 -14.30
C ASN A 215 10.94 6.31 -12.81
N LEU A 216 11.09 5.07 -12.32
CA LEU A 216 11.52 4.80 -10.96
C LEU A 216 13.05 4.94 -10.87
N PRO A 217 13.59 5.95 -10.15
CA PRO A 217 15.03 6.04 -9.95
C PRO A 217 15.47 5.00 -8.92
N ILE A 218 16.58 4.30 -9.16
CA ILE A 218 17.23 3.40 -8.20
C ILE A 218 18.61 3.93 -7.87
N ARG A 219 18.83 4.19 -6.59
CA ARG A 219 20.04 4.86 -6.08
C ARG A 219 21.06 3.91 -5.47
N ASP A 220 20.60 2.79 -4.93
CA ASP A 220 21.44 1.73 -4.35
C ASP A 220 20.63 0.42 -4.27
N VAL A 221 21.31 -0.69 -4.00
CA VAL A 221 20.71 -1.99 -3.68
C VAL A 221 21.28 -2.47 -2.35
N LEU A 222 20.48 -2.44 -1.27
CA LEU A 222 20.90 -3.00 0.02
C LEU A 222 20.78 -4.52 0.00
N ILE A 223 21.68 -5.22 0.70
CA ILE A 223 21.73 -6.69 0.72
C ILE A 223 21.52 -7.16 2.15
N TYR A 224 20.49 -7.97 2.38
CA TYR A 224 20.21 -8.59 3.67
C TYR A 224 20.34 -10.11 3.55
N SER A 225 21.57 -10.61 3.70
CA SER A 225 21.87 -12.02 3.43
C SER A 225 21.18 -13.01 4.37
N GLY A 226 20.99 -12.67 5.65
CA GLY A 226 20.25 -13.54 6.58
C GLY A 226 18.80 -13.77 6.17
N ALA A 227 18.15 -12.74 5.61
CA ALA A 227 16.79 -12.83 5.09
C ALA A 227 16.71 -13.20 3.61
N LYS A 228 17.86 -13.27 2.92
CA LYS A 228 17.99 -13.43 1.46
C LYS A 228 17.22 -12.36 0.67
N PHE A 229 17.41 -11.08 1.02
CA PHE A 229 16.77 -9.96 0.30
C PHE A 229 17.79 -9.09 -0.44
N LEU A 230 17.43 -8.72 -1.67
CA LEU A 230 18.02 -7.62 -2.42
C LEU A 230 17.02 -6.45 -2.41
N CYS A 231 17.44 -5.30 -1.92
CA CYS A 231 16.56 -4.17 -1.63
C CYS A 231 16.94 -2.94 -2.48
N PRO A 232 16.46 -2.85 -3.74
CA PRO A 232 16.59 -1.65 -4.57
C PRO A 232 15.93 -0.45 -3.90
N CYS A 233 16.68 0.63 -3.76
CA CYS A 233 16.30 1.84 -3.02
C CYS A 233 16.00 2.99 -3.98
N ALA A 234 14.74 3.45 -4.01
CA ALA A 234 14.27 4.51 -4.90
C ALA A 234 14.23 5.92 -4.26
N GLY A 235 14.62 6.04 -2.99
CA GLY A 235 14.65 7.30 -2.26
C GLY A 235 15.53 7.20 -1.02
N THR A 236 15.62 8.31 -0.29
CA THR A 236 16.27 8.32 1.02
C THR A 236 15.40 7.59 2.04
N ILE A 237 16.00 6.66 2.78
CA ILE A 237 15.32 5.88 3.81
C ILE A 237 15.81 6.38 5.16
N SER A 238 14.90 6.84 6.01
CA SER A 238 15.22 7.04 7.41
C SER A 238 15.13 5.69 8.13
N LEU A 239 16.28 5.15 8.52
CA LEU A 239 16.36 3.94 9.36
C LEU A 239 16.30 4.26 10.86
N MET A 240 16.39 5.55 11.21
CA MET A 240 16.39 6.04 12.58
C MET A 240 15.47 7.27 12.67
N PRO A 241 14.17 7.06 12.95
CA PRO A 241 13.25 8.17 13.10
C PRO A 241 13.64 9.03 14.32
N GLY A 242 13.66 10.35 14.14
CA GLY A 242 13.83 11.30 15.24
C GLY A 242 12.53 11.57 15.99
N THR A 243 12.63 12.18 17.17
CA THR A 243 11.46 12.65 17.94
C THR A 243 10.89 13.94 17.36
N SER A 244 9.59 14.17 17.51
CA SER A 244 8.97 15.48 17.20
C SER A 244 9.47 16.58 18.16
N SER A 245 9.24 17.85 17.79
CA SER A 245 9.56 19.02 18.62
C SER A 245 8.81 19.02 19.96
N ASP A 246 7.59 18.48 19.98
CA ASP A 246 6.82 18.15 21.19
C ASP A 246 6.56 16.63 21.25
N PRO A 247 7.46 15.85 21.86
CA PRO A 247 7.33 14.40 21.88
C PRO A 247 6.34 13.91 22.94
N ALA A 248 5.54 12.90 22.57
CA ALA A 248 4.45 12.36 23.39
C ALA A 248 4.91 11.85 24.77
N PHE A 249 6.16 11.36 24.91
CA PHE A 249 6.67 10.87 26.20
C PHE A 249 6.64 11.92 27.30
N ARG A 250 6.63 13.23 26.96
CA ARG A 250 6.49 14.32 27.95
C ARG A 250 5.15 14.29 28.68
N LYS A 251 4.14 13.66 28.10
CA LYS A 251 2.77 13.53 28.64
C LYS A 251 2.55 12.17 29.30
N VAL A 252 3.53 11.25 29.23
CA VAL A 252 3.42 9.92 29.79
C VAL A 252 3.73 9.95 31.28
N ASP A 253 2.83 9.43 32.09
CA ASP A 253 2.97 9.34 33.54
C ASP A 253 2.20 8.13 34.09
N VAL A 254 2.42 7.77 35.35
CA VAL A 254 1.73 6.68 36.04
C VAL A 254 1.16 7.18 37.36
N ASP A 255 -0.15 7.03 37.52
CA ASP A 255 -0.80 7.25 38.81
C ASP A 255 -0.26 6.23 39.83
N THR A 256 0.47 6.71 40.84
CA THR A 256 1.15 5.89 41.85
C THR A 256 0.19 5.17 42.81
N LYS A 257 -1.07 5.58 42.89
CA LYS A 257 -2.09 4.93 43.72
C LYS A 257 -2.82 3.84 42.96
N THR A 258 -3.16 4.10 41.71
CA THR A 258 -3.98 3.18 40.89
C THR A 258 -3.16 2.31 39.95
N GLY A 259 -1.90 2.67 39.70
CA GLY A 259 -1.05 2.07 38.67
C GLY A 259 -1.46 2.44 37.23
N LYS A 260 -2.42 3.37 37.06
CA LYS A 260 -2.95 3.71 35.74
C LYS A 260 -1.95 4.58 34.97
N VAL A 261 -1.61 4.13 33.76
CA VAL A 261 -0.77 4.86 32.81
C VAL A 261 -1.59 5.95 32.12
N MET A 262 -1.03 7.14 32.00
CA MET A 262 -1.61 8.32 31.35
C MET A 262 -0.77 8.73 30.14
N GLY A 263 -1.40 9.35 29.13
CA GLY A 263 -0.71 9.98 28.00
C GLY A 263 -0.01 9.03 27.01
N LEU A 264 -0.28 7.72 27.10
CA LEU A 264 0.29 6.72 26.18
C LEU A 264 -0.51 6.59 24.87
N PHE A 265 -1.82 6.86 24.91
CA PHE A 265 -2.75 6.85 23.78
C PHE A 265 -3.79 7.97 23.92
#